data_AF-A0A7C1A2S0-F1
#
_entry.id   AF-A0A7C1A2S0-F1
#
_cell.length_a   1.000
_cell.length_b   1.000
_cell.length_c   1.000
_cell.angle_alpha   90.00
_cell.angle_beta   90.00
_cell.angle_gamma   90.00
#
_symmetry.space_group_name_H-M   'P 1'
#
loop_
_entity.id
_entity.type
_entity.pdbx_description
1 polymer ?
#
loop_
_entity_poly.entity_id
_entity_poly.type
_entity_poly.pdbx_seq_one_letter_code
_entity_poly.pdbx_strand_id
1 'polypeptide(L)'
;MSYAGLSLDEAPPFSISLRFFLSAPPFGIAAALLLAWAGPQALASRWTPAALAAVHLMTLGYLTMVMAGAILQLLPVLAGARIARTRAVSAGLYVLLCAGTVLLAVGFLTISRTTLHWALVILIPALAALILIAGGALYGAPSRPQSGRGLGLTLAALGVTL
;
A
#
# COMPACT_ATOMS: atom_id res chain seq x y z
N MET A 1 14.86 27.87 9.66
CA MET A 1 14.28 26.68 10.30
C MET A 1 15.15 25.49 9.93
N SER A 2 15.83 24.87 10.89
CA SER A 2 16.70 23.70 10.62
C SER A 2 15.81 22.46 10.59
N TYR A 3 15.54 21.94 9.39
CA TYR A 3 14.89 20.64 9.24
C TYR A 3 15.93 19.56 9.58
N ALA A 4 16.04 19.22 10.86
CA ALA A 4 16.97 18.21 11.35
C ALA A 4 16.69 16.86 10.66
N GLY A 5 17.49 16.52 9.65
CA GLY A 5 17.53 15.20 9.03
C GLY A 5 16.55 14.94 7.86
N LEU A 6 15.69 15.89 7.48
CA LEU A 6 14.76 15.72 6.35
C LEU A 6 15.32 16.35 5.06
N SER A 7 15.53 15.51 4.04
CA SER A 7 15.97 15.94 2.70
C SER A 7 14.73 16.27 1.85
N LEU A 8 14.10 17.41 2.11
CA LEU A 8 12.85 17.80 1.42
C LEU A 8 13.06 18.01 -0.09
N ASP A 9 14.27 18.40 -0.49
CA ASP A 9 14.65 18.56 -1.91
C ASP A 9 14.72 17.23 -2.67
N GLU A 10 14.78 16.10 -1.96
CA GLU A 10 14.76 14.75 -2.54
C GLU A 10 13.36 14.13 -2.58
N ALA A 11 12.32 14.88 -2.22
CA ALA A 11 10.94 14.41 -2.26
C ALA A 11 10.51 14.13 -3.72
N PRO A 12 9.94 12.94 -4.00
CA PRO A 12 9.43 12.65 -5.33
C PRO A 12 8.20 13.52 -5.62
N PRO A 13 7.84 13.71 -6.91
CA PRO A 13 6.67 14.49 -7.28
C PRO A 13 5.41 13.97 -6.58
N PHE A 14 4.68 14.87 -5.91
CA PHE A 14 3.46 14.52 -5.16
C PHE A 14 2.40 13.79 -6.01
N SER A 15 2.39 14.05 -7.33
CA SER A 15 1.54 13.34 -8.30
C SER A 15 1.79 11.82 -8.37
N ILE A 16 2.91 11.33 -7.85
CA ILE A 16 3.17 9.90 -7.71
C ILE A 16 2.24 9.33 -6.64
N SER A 17 2.26 9.85 -5.42
CA SER A 17 1.47 9.30 -4.31
C SER A 17 -0.01 9.65 -4.38
N LEU A 18 -0.32 10.83 -4.92
CA LEU A 18 -1.70 11.28 -5.08
C LEU A 18 -2.56 10.28 -5.87
N ARG A 19 -2.01 9.65 -6.93
CA ARG A 19 -2.78 8.68 -7.73
C ARG A 19 -3.21 7.47 -6.91
N PHE A 20 -2.35 6.99 -6.01
CA PHE A 20 -2.64 5.85 -5.15
C PHE A 20 -3.69 6.23 -4.11
N PHE A 21 -3.53 7.40 -3.47
CA PHE A 21 -4.49 7.90 -2.50
C PHE A 21 -5.88 8.15 -3.12
N LEU A 22 -5.95 8.70 -4.33
CA LEU A 22 -7.24 8.92 -5.00
C LEU A 22 -7.90 7.62 -5.46
N SER A 23 -7.12 6.58 -5.76
CA SER A 23 -7.68 5.28 -6.15
C SER A 23 -8.19 4.44 -4.98
N ALA A 24 -7.70 4.67 -3.76
CA ALA A 24 -8.07 3.86 -2.60
C ALA A 24 -9.56 4.00 -2.21
N PRO A 25 -10.15 5.21 -2.07
CA PRO A 25 -11.55 5.36 -1.69
C PRO A 25 -12.54 4.63 -2.63
N PRO A 26 -12.39 4.68 -3.97
CA PRO A 26 -13.21 3.86 -4.88
C PRO A 26 -13.23 2.36 -4.53
N PHE A 27 -12.10 1.76 -4.13
CA PHE A 27 -12.07 0.35 -3.73
C PHE A 27 -12.82 0.11 -2.40
N GLY A 28 -12.68 1.02 -1.43
CA GLY A 28 -13.43 0.96 -0.18
C GLY A 28 -14.94 1.10 -0.40
N ILE A 29 -15.35 2.03 -1.27
CA ILE A 29 -16.74 2.20 -1.68
C ILE A 29 -17.25 0.95 -2.40
N ALA A 30 -16.47 0.38 -3.31
CA ALA A 30 -16.83 -0.87 -4.00
C ALA A 30 -17.03 -2.04 -3.02
N ALA A 31 -16.17 -2.17 -2.01
CA ALA A 31 -16.32 -3.19 -0.97
C ALA A 31 -17.62 -2.97 -0.16
N ALA A 32 -17.90 -1.72 0.23
CA ALA A 32 -19.12 -1.37 0.96
C ALA A 32 -20.39 -1.63 0.14
N LEU A 33 -20.41 -1.22 -1.12
CA LEU A 33 -21.52 -1.47 -2.04
C LEU A 33 -21.72 -2.96 -2.30
N LEU A 34 -20.64 -3.72 -2.45
CA LEU A 34 -20.70 -5.17 -2.62
C LEU A 34 -21.35 -5.84 -1.41
N LEU A 35 -20.94 -5.49 -0.19
CA LEU A 35 -21.53 -6.05 1.03
C LEU A 35 -22.98 -5.61 1.22
N ALA A 36 -23.31 -4.35 0.93
CA ALA A 36 -24.68 -3.86 0.97
C ALA A 36 -25.59 -4.60 -0.02
N TRP A 37 -25.10 -4.89 -1.22
CA TRP A 37 -25.83 -5.62 -2.25
C TRP A 37 -25.98 -7.11 -1.93
N ALA A 38 -24.90 -7.77 -1.50
CA ALA A 38 -24.91 -9.20 -1.18
C ALA A 38 -25.66 -9.53 0.12
N GLY A 39 -25.89 -8.52 0.97
CA GLY A 39 -26.67 -8.62 2.19
C GLY A 39 -26.00 -9.49 3.27
N PRO A 40 -26.76 -9.87 4.33
CA PRO A 40 -26.22 -10.61 5.48
C PRO A 40 -25.58 -11.96 5.11
N GLN A 41 -26.04 -12.58 4.01
CA GLN A 41 -25.52 -13.87 3.54
C GLN A 41 -24.05 -13.79 3.13
N ALA A 42 -23.56 -12.63 2.70
CA ALA A 42 -22.14 -12.43 2.45
C ALA A 42 -21.29 -12.75 3.68
N LEU A 43 -21.79 -12.44 4.88
CA LEU A 43 -21.08 -12.64 6.15
C LEU A 43 -21.49 -13.92 6.88
N ALA A 44 -22.35 -14.76 6.27
CA ALA A 44 -22.72 -16.06 6.85
C ALA A 44 -21.52 -17.00 7.00
N SER A 45 -20.48 -16.82 6.17
CA SER A 45 -19.19 -17.51 6.29
C SER A 45 -18.07 -16.58 5.84
N ARG A 46 -16.89 -16.72 6.45
CA ARG A 46 -15.67 -16.03 6.01
C ARG A 46 -15.19 -16.43 4.61
N TRP A 47 -15.74 -17.51 4.06
CA TRP A 47 -15.34 -18.10 2.77
C TRP A 47 -16.34 -17.82 1.64
N THR A 48 -17.36 -17.00 1.86
CA THR A 48 -18.25 -16.65 0.75
C THR A 48 -17.49 -15.87 -0.33
N PRO A 49 -17.86 -16.02 -1.61
CA PRO A 49 -17.27 -15.24 -2.69
C PRO A 49 -17.31 -13.72 -2.44
N ALA A 50 -18.43 -13.21 -1.92
CA ALA A 50 -18.60 -11.79 -1.63
C ALA A 50 -17.72 -11.31 -0.47
N ALA A 51 -17.58 -12.09 0.62
CA ALA A 51 -16.68 -11.74 1.72
C ALA A 51 -15.21 -11.73 1.28
N LEU A 52 -14.80 -12.74 0.50
CA LEU A 52 -13.44 -12.81 -0.04
C LEU A 52 -13.16 -11.62 -0.97
N ALA A 53 -14.06 -11.32 -1.90
CA ALA A 53 -13.91 -10.14 -2.77
C ALA A 53 -13.85 -8.84 -1.96
N ALA A 54 -14.74 -8.62 -0.99
CA ALA A 54 -14.78 -7.42 -0.16
C ALA A 54 -13.48 -7.23 0.66
N VAL A 55 -12.97 -8.31 1.27
CA VAL A 55 -11.70 -8.26 2.01
C VAL A 55 -10.55 -7.86 1.09
N HIS A 56 -10.45 -8.40 -0.12
CA HIS A 56 -9.36 -8.06 -1.04
C HIS A 56 -9.49 -6.66 -1.64
N LEU A 57 -10.72 -6.18 -1.88
CA LEU A 57 -10.96 -4.78 -2.23
C LEU A 57 -10.47 -3.85 -1.11
N MET A 58 -10.69 -4.20 0.15
CA MET A 58 -10.23 -3.38 1.28
C MET A 58 -8.71 -3.50 1.51
N THR A 59 -8.14 -4.69 1.50
CA THR A 59 -6.72 -4.88 1.84
C THR A 59 -5.79 -4.49 0.69
N LEU A 60 -6.07 -4.93 -0.53
CA LEU A 60 -5.25 -4.64 -1.71
C LEU A 60 -5.66 -3.33 -2.37
N GLY A 61 -6.97 -3.11 -2.52
CA GLY A 61 -7.48 -1.93 -3.21
C GLY A 61 -7.42 -0.64 -2.38
N TYR A 62 -7.71 -0.72 -1.08
CA TYR A 62 -7.66 0.45 -0.20
C TYR A 62 -6.33 0.54 0.55
N LEU A 63 -6.05 -0.39 1.49
CA LEU A 63 -4.92 -0.28 2.41
C LEU A 63 -3.57 -0.32 1.68
N THR A 64 -3.38 -1.30 0.80
CA THR A 64 -2.12 -1.43 0.05
C THR A 64 -1.89 -0.25 -0.89
N MET A 65 -2.93 0.32 -1.51
CA MET A 65 -2.78 1.53 -2.32
C MET A 65 -2.35 2.72 -1.46
N VAL A 66 -3.00 2.97 -0.32
CA VAL A 66 -2.59 4.02 0.63
C VAL A 66 -1.14 3.80 1.09
N MET A 67 -0.78 2.58 1.48
CA MET A 67 0.57 2.24 1.92
C MET A 67 1.60 2.43 0.80
N ALA A 68 1.31 1.99 -0.42
CA ALA A 68 2.19 2.16 -1.57
C ALA A 68 2.44 3.65 -1.87
N GLY A 69 1.38 4.47 -1.88
CA GLY A 69 1.50 5.91 -2.05
C GLY A 69 2.35 6.56 -0.95
N ALA A 70 2.12 6.18 0.31
CA ALA A 70 2.87 6.68 1.45
C ALA A 70 4.36 6.27 1.39
N ILE A 71 4.65 4.98 1.16
CA ILE A 71 6.02 4.46 1.04
C ILE A 71 6.75 5.20 -0.07
N LEU A 72 6.16 5.30 -1.27
CA LEU A 72 6.80 5.97 -2.39
C LEU A 72 7.10 7.45 -2.12
N GLN A 73 6.31 8.15 -1.30
CA GLN A 73 6.58 9.55 -0.91
C GLN A 73 7.62 9.68 0.20
N LEU A 74 7.49 8.87 1.24
CA LEU A 74 8.25 9.02 2.49
C LEU A 74 9.64 8.40 2.40
N LEU A 75 9.80 7.33 1.62
CA LEU A 75 11.03 6.56 1.54
C LEU A 75 12.22 7.39 1.03
N PRO A 76 12.10 8.23 -0.02
CA PRO A 76 13.20 9.11 -0.42
C PRO A 76 13.53 10.18 0.62
N VAL A 77 12.51 10.72 1.30
CA VAL A 77 12.68 11.81 2.27
C VAL A 77 13.32 11.35 3.57
N LEU A 78 12.91 10.17 4.07
CA LEU A 78 13.35 9.63 5.36
C LEU A 78 14.65 8.83 5.27
N ALA A 79 14.81 8.03 4.20
CA ALA A 79 15.95 7.14 4.03
C ALA A 79 17.02 7.69 3.06
N GLY A 80 16.78 8.84 2.40
CA GLY A 80 17.65 9.35 1.34
C GLY A 80 17.72 8.41 0.12
N ALA A 81 16.74 7.50 0.01
CA ALA A 81 16.76 6.45 -1.00
C ALA A 81 16.34 6.98 -2.37
N ARG A 82 17.23 6.84 -3.35
CA ARG A 82 16.94 7.23 -4.75
C ARG A 82 16.31 6.06 -5.50
N ILE A 83 15.01 6.13 -5.72
CA ILE A 83 14.30 5.16 -6.56
C ILE A 83 14.54 5.51 -8.03
N ALA A 84 15.35 4.74 -8.74
CA ALA A 84 15.57 4.93 -10.17
C ALA A 84 14.24 4.87 -10.95
N ARG A 85 14.03 5.83 -11.86
CA ARG A 85 12.81 5.91 -12.71
C ARG A 85 11.50 5.87 -11.90
N THR A 86 11.45 6.56 -10.75
CA THR A 86 10.30 6.56 -9.80
C THR A 86 8.95 6.71 -10.49
N ARG A 87 8.85 7.57 -11.50
CA ARG A 87 7.59 7.81 -12.25
C ARG A 87 7.10 6.58 -13.02
N ALA A 88 8.01 5.86 -13.69
CA ALA A 88 7.65 4.69 -14.48
C ALA A 88 7.35 3.49 -13.57
N VAL A 89 8.18 3.29 -12.53
CA VAL A 89 8.01 2.22 -11.55
C VAL A 89 6.68 2.38 -10.80
N SER A 90 6.39 3.57 -10.30
CA SER A 90 5.12 3.86 -9.61
C SER A 90 3.91 3.72 -10.52
N ALA A 91 4.00 4.15 -11.79
CA ALA A 91 2.92 3.95 -12.75
C ALA A 91 2.66 2.46 -13.01
N GLY A 92 3.72 1.66 -13.18
CA GLY A 92 3.61 0.21 -13.31
C GLY A 92 2.92 -0.41 -12.10
N LEU A 93 3.48 -0.19 -10.90
CA LEU A 93 2.90 -0.69 -9.65
C LEU A 93 1.43 -0.33 -9.49
N TYR A 94 1.07 0.93 -9.77
CA TYR A 94 -0.30 1.40 -9.73
C TYR A 94 -1.22 0.58 -10.63
N VAL A 95 -0.85 0.41 -11.91
CA VAL A 95 -1.65 -0.33 -12.89
C VAL A 95 -1.78 -1.79 -12.50
N LEU A 96 -0.67 -2.45 -12.15
CA LEU A 96 -0.66 -3.85 -11.76
C LEU A 96 -1.49 -4.10 -10.49
N LEU A 97 -1.36 -3.25 -9.45
CA LEU A 97 -2.13 -3.38 -8.21
C LEU A 97 -3.63 -3.15 -8.43
N CYS A 98 -4.00 -2.11 -9.21
CA CYS A 98 -5.42 -1.86 -9.52
C CYS A 98 -6.02 -3.01 -10.33
N ALA A 99 -5.40 -3.35 -11.47
CA ALA A 99 -5.92 -4.39 -12.36
C ALA A 99 -5.97 -5.75 -11.67
N GLY A 100 -4.91 -6.10 -10.93
CA GLY A 100 -4.83 -7.33 -10.16
C GLY A 100 -5.91 -7.42 -9.08
N THR A 101 -6.16 -6.35 -8.34
CA THR A 101 -7.20 -6.31 -7.30
C THR A 101 -8.59 -6.46 -7.89
N VAL A 102 -8.88 -5.76 -9.00
CA VAL A 102 -10.16 -5.88 -9.70
C VAL A 102 -10.36 -7.30 -10.23
N LEU A 103 -9.35 -7.87 -10.90
CA LEU A 103 -9.40 -9.25 -11.39
C LEU A 103 -9.60 -10.24 -10.25
N LEU A 104 -8.95 -10.04 -9.10
CA LEU A 104 -9.10 -10.91 -7.95
C LEU A 104 -10.53 -10.87 -7.40
N ALA A 105 -11.10 -9.67 -7.23
CA ALA A 105 -12.48 -9.51 -6.77
C ALA A 105 -13.47 -10.13 -7.74
N VAL A 106 -13.33 -9.87 -9.05
CA VAL A 106 -14.16 -10.48 -10.10
C VAL A 106 -14.01 -11.99 -10.12
N GLY A 107 -12.78 -12.50 -9.96
CA GLY A 107 -12.48 -13.93 -9.93
C GLY A 107 -13.16 -14.65 -8.78
N PHE A 108 -13.23 -14.03 -7.60
CA PHE A 108 -14.03 -14.55 -6.48
C PHE A 108 -15.52 -14.54 -6.80
N LEU A 109 -16.07 -13.40 -7.22
CA LEU A 109 -17.51 -13.24 -7.47
C LEU A 109 -18.03 -14.17 -8.58
N THR A 110 -17.20 -14.46 -9.59
CA THR A 110 -17.54 -15.35 -10.71
C THR A 110 -17.11 -16.80 -10.49
N ILE A 111 -16.39 -17.09 -9.40
CA ILE A 111 -15.79 -18.41 -9.10
C ILE A 111 -14.94 -18.90 -10.31
N SER A 112 -14.27 -17.97 -10.99
CA SER A 112 -13.54 -18.25 -12.23
C SER A 112 -12.07 -18.57 -11.95
N ARG A 113 -11.68 -19.84 -12.12
CA ARG A 113 -10.29 -20.29 -11.97
C ARG A 113 -9.33 -19.52 -12.88
N THR A 114 -9.74 -19.23 -14.12
CA THR A 114 -8.92 -18.50 -15.10
C THR A 114 -8.69 -17.05 -14.66
N THR A 115 -9.75 -16.36 -14.21
CA THR A 115 -9.65 -14.98 -13.75
C THR A 115 -8.77 -14.88 -12.50
N LEU A 116 -8.95 -15.81 -11.55
CA LEU A 116 -8.12 -15.92 -10.35
C LEU A 116 -6.63 -16.18 -10.68
N HIS A 117 -6.35 -17.02 -11.67
CA HIS A 117 -4.98 -17.28 -12.10
C HIS A 117 -4.30 -16.00 -12.62
N TRP A 118 -4.97 -15.26 -13.50
CA TRP A 118 -4.43 -13.98 -14.01
C TRP A 118 -4.28 -12.93 -12.91
N ALA A 119 -5.23 -12.87 -11.97
CA ALA A 119 -5.10 -12.01 -10.81
C ALA A 119 -3.82 -12.28 -10.01
N LEU A 120 -3.50 -13.56 -9.77
CA LEU A 120 -2.28 -13.96 -9.06
C LEU A 120 -1.01 -13.65 -9.86
N VAL A 121 -1.00 -13.96 -11.16
CA VAL A 121 0.13 -13.67 -12.07
C VAL A 121 0.47 -12.17 -12.09
N ILE A 122 -0.53 -11.30 -11.91
CA ILE A 122 -0.36 -9.85 -11.88
C ILE A 122 -0.01 -9.33 -10.48
N LEU A 123 -0.70 -9.79 -9.44
CA LEU A 123 -0.55 -9.27 -8.07
C LEU A 123 0.77 -9.68 -7.41
N ILE A 124 1.18 -10.94 -7.56
CA ILE A 124 2.40 -11.46 -6.93
C ILE A 124 3.64 -10.62 -7.32
N PRO A 125 3.95 -10.42 -8.62
CA PRO A 125 5.11 -9.61 -8.99
C PRO A 125 4.96 -8.13 -8.59
N ALA A 126 3.75 -7.57 -8.58
CA ALA A 126 3.52 -6.19 -8.16
C ALA A 126 3.83 -6.00 -6.67
N LEU A 127 3.32 -6.89 -5.81
CA LEU A 127 3.58 -6.86 -4.38
C LEU A 127 5.06 -7.16 -4.08
N ALA A 128 5.66 -8.14 -4.77
CA ALA A 128 7.08 -8.44 -4.63
C ALA A 128 7.94 -7.22 -5.01
N ALA A 129 7.63 -6.54 -6.11
CA ALA A 129 8.34 -5.32 -6.51
C ALA A 129 8.19 -4.20 -5.47
N LEU A 130 7.00 -3.98 -4.93
CA LEU A 130 6.77 -2.99 -3.86
C LEU A 130 7.61 -3.30 -2.62
N ILE A 131 7.63 -4.57 -2.18
CA ILE A 131 8.42 -5.03 -1.03
C ILE A 131 9.91 -4.87 -1.29
N LEU A 132 10.40 -5.24 -2.47
CA LEU A 132 11.82 -5.12 -2.83
C LEU A 132 12.27 -3.65 -2.89
N ILE A 133 11.43 -2.75 -3.41
CA ILE A 133 11.71 -1.30 -3.42
C ILE A 133 11.76 -0.76 -1.99
N ALA A 134 10.77 -1.09 -1.16
CA ALA A 134 10.72 -0.66 0.22
C ALA A 134 11.90 -1.21 1.03
N GLY A 135 12.18 -2.51 0.94
CA GLY A 135 13.28 -3.17 1.62
C GLY A 135 14.64 -2.66 1.16
N GLY A 136 14.88 -2.58 -0.15
CA GLY A 136 16.16 -2.11 -0.70
C GLY A 136 16.49 -0.67 -0.29
N ALA A 137 15.47 0.20 -0.22
CA ALA A 137 15.65 1.55 0.27
C ALA A 137 15.94 1.63 1.78
N LEU A 138 15.34 0.75 2.59
CA LEU A 138 15.64 0.68 4.03
C LEU A 138 17.05 0.13 4.28
N TYR A 139 17.49 -0.89 3.53
CA TYR A 139 18.85 -1.45 3.66
C TYR A 139 19.93 -0.49 3.14
N GLY A 140 19.63 0.28 2.09
CA GLY A 140 20.55 1.26 1.51
C GLY A 140 20.63 2.59 2.25
N ALA A 141 19.76 2.81 3.24
CA ALA A 141 19.76 4.03 4.03
C ALA A 141 21.06 4.10 4.86
N PRO A 142 21.90 5.15 4.70
CA PRO A 142 23.00 5.37 5.62
C PRO A 142 22.41 5.48 7.03
N SER A 143 22.87 4.65 7.96
CA SER A 143 22.51 4.76 9.38
C SER A 143 22.80 6.19 9.82
N ARG A 144 21.78 7.05 9.89
CA ARG A 144 21.91 8.40 10.43
C ARG A 144 21.51 8.34 11.90
N PRO A 145 22.48 8.29 12.84
CA PRO A 145 22.18 8.25 14.25
C PRO A 145 21.82 9.68 14.70
N GLN A 146 20.62 10.17 14.39
CA GLN A 146 20.17 11.48 14.87
C GLN A 146 18.77 11.50 15.50
N SER A 147 18.04 10.37 15.54
CA SER A 147 16.75 10.28 16.27
C SER A 147 16.73 9.33 17.47
N GLY A 148 17.86 8.69 17.82
CA GLY A 148 17.91 7.71 18.94
C GLY A 148 17.66 8.33 20.31
N ARG A 149 18.10 9.57 20.54
CA ARG A 149 17.89 10.29 21.81
C ARG A 149 16.46 10.80 21.98
N GLY A 150 15.81 11.22 20.90
CA GLY A 150 14.42 11.71 20.93
C GLY A 150 13.43 10.57 21.21
N LEU A 151 13.60 9.43 20.53
CA LEU A 151 12.76 8.25 20.74
C LEU A 151 12.92 7.66 22.16
N GLY A 152 14.16 7.66 22.68
CA GLY A 152 14.44 7.23 24.05
C GLY A 152 13.74 8.11 25.10
N LEU A 153 13.73 9.43 24.90
CA LEU A 153 13.02 10.35 25.80
C LEU A 153 11.50 10.20 25.72
N THR A 154 10.93 9.94 24.54
CA THR A 154 9.49 9.68 24.38
C THR A 154 9.07 8.38 25.05
N LEU A 155 9.88 7.32 24.94
CA LEU A 155 9.60 6.05 25.62
C LEU A 155 9.75 6.17 27.14
N ALA A 156 10.74 6.92 27.62
CA ALA A 156 10.89 7.21 29.04
C ALA A 156 9.73 8.05 29.59
N ALA A 157 9.29 9.07 28.85
CA ALA A 157 8.12 9.87 29.22
C ALA A 157 6.85 9.02 29.25
N LEU A 158 6.64 8.15 28.26
CA LEU A 158 5.50 7.23 28.21
C LEU A 158 5.51 6.27 29.41
N GLY A 159 6.68 5.74 29.77
CA GLY A 159 6.84 4.86 30.94
C GLY A 159 6.67 5.56 32.29
N VAL A 160 6.85 6.88 32.36
CA VAL A 160 6.56 7.67 33.58
C VAL A 160 5.06 8.00 33.69
N THR A 161 4.34 8.00 32.56
CA THR A 161 2.90 8.31 32.52
C THR A 161 1.97 7.09 32.60
N LEU A 162 2.50 5.87 32.52
CA LEU A 162 1.79 4.61 32.75
C LEU A 162 2.04 4.10 34.17
#